data_AF-A0A1V2J5C3-F1
#
_entry.id   AF-A0A1V2J5C3-F1
#
_cell.length_a   1.000
_cell.length_b   1.000
_cell.length_c   1.000
_cell.angle_alpha   90.00
_cell.angle_beta   90.00
_cell.angle_gamma   90.00
#
_symmetry.space_group_name_H-M   'P 1'
#
loop_
_entity.id
_entity.type
_entity.pdbx_description
1 polymer ?
#
loop_
_entity_poly.entity_id
_entity_poly.type
_entity_poly.pdbx_seq_one_letter_code
_entity_poly.pdbx_strand_id
1 'polypeptide(L)' 'MQNKVDVAVMIGSGVPPTLRALGQKACWVVLLNGEQRGTAFASRDEAEECRAAWQALLRLEQSDSLH' A
#
# COMPACT_ATOMS: atom_id res chain seq x y z
N MET A 1 7.68 -5.74 -17.77
CA MET A 1 7.34 -6.13 -16.39
C MET A 1 6.22 -5.23 -15.92
N GLN A 2 5.04 -5.79 -15.61
CA GLN A 2 3.86 -4.97 -15.28
C GLN A 2 3.82 -4.78 -13.76
N ASN A 3 4.30 -3.62 -13.29
CA ASN A 3 4.30 -3.32 -11.85
C ASN A 3 2.85 -3.16 -11.38
N LYS A 4 2.41 -4.07 -10.49
CA LYS A 4 1.04 -4.12 -9.97
C LYS A 4 1.00 -3.55 -8.56
N VAL A 5 0.06 -2.64 -8.34
CA VAL A 5 -0.21 -2.04 -7.02
C VAL A 5 -1.54 -2.54 -6.49
N ASP A 6 -1.47 -3.28 -5.40
CA ASP A 6 -2.61 -3.86 -4.68
C ASP A 6 -2.71 -3.24 -3.28
N VAL A 7 -3.92 -3.23 -2.71
CA VAL A 7 -4.14 -2.86 -1.31
C VAL A 7 -4.57 -4.11 -0.57
N ALA A 8 -3.83 -4.47 0.48
CA ALA A 8 -4.15 -5.58 1.35
C ALA A 8 -4.67 -5.07 2.70
N VAL A 9 -5.58 -5.83 3.30
CA VAL A 9 -6.05 -5.59 4.66
C VAL A 9 -5.42 -6.63 5.58
N MET A 10 -4.84 -6.17 6.68
CA MET A 10 -4.32 -7.03 7.74
C MET A 10 -5.26 -6.91 8.94
N ILE A 11 -5.69 -8.05 9.48
CA ILE A 11 -6.64 -8.12 10.61
C ILE A 11 -6.03 -8.99 11.70
N GLY A 12 -6.22 -8.60 12.96
CA GLY A 12 -5.73 -9.38 14.11
C GLY A 12 -4.21 -9.29 14.28
N SER A 13 -3.51 -10.44 14.20
CA SER A 13 -2.05 -10.52 14.42
C SER A 13 -1.23 -9.85 13.32
N GLY A 14 -1.82 -9.60 12.15
CA GLY A 14 -1.18 -8.85 11.08
C GLY A 14 -1.14 -7.34 11.32
N VAL A 15 -1.87 -6.82 12.31
CA VAL A 15 -1.87 -5.38 12.60
C VAL A 15 -0.60 -5.01 13.40
N PRO A 16 0.16 -3.98 12.99
CA PRO A 16 1.34 -3.53 13.71
C PRO A 16 1.03 -3.18 15.18
N PRO A 17 1.97 -3.40 16.11
CA PRO A 17 1.78 -3.10 17.52
C PRO A 17 1.37 -1.64 17.79
N THR A 18 1.89 -0.71 17.00
CA THR A 18 1.56 0.73 17.07
C THR A 18 0.08 1.01 16.77
N LEU A 19 -0.46 0.44 15.69
CA LEU A 19 -1.88 0.58 15.36
C LEU A 19 -2.77 -0.18 16.34
N ARG A 20 -2.34 -1.37 16.77
CA ARG A 20 -3.05 -2.16 17.78
C ARG A 20 -3.15 -1.44 19.12
N ALA A 21 -2.10 -0.72 19.53
CA ALA A 21 -2.10 0.10 20.75
C ALA A 21 -3.10 1.27 20.66
N LEU A 22 -3.38 1.77 19.45
CA LEU A 22 -4.40 2.78 19.19
C LEU A 22 -5.83 2.20 19.12
N GLY A 23 -6.01 0.89 19.34
CA GLY A 23 -7.31 0.22 19.29
C GLY A 23 -7.78 -0.18 17.89
N GLN A 24 -6.92 -0.05 16.87
CA GLN A 24 -7.23 -0.48 15.51
C GLN A 24 -7.30 -2.01 15.43
N LYS A 25 -8.40 -2.53 14.88
CA LYS A 25 -8.62 -3.99 14.69
C LYS A 25 -8.19 -4.48 13.30
N ALA A 26 -8.04 -3.55 12.37
CA ALA A 26 -7.59 -3.80 11.00
C ALA A 26 -6.66 -2.65 10.56
N CYS A 27 -5.77 -2.92 9.62
CA CYS A 27 -4.99 -1.90 8.94
C CYS A 27 -4.84 -2.23 7.47
N TRP A 28 -4.61 -1.20 6.65
CA TRP A 28 -4.43 -1.35 5.21
C TRP A 28 -2.98 -1.11 4.85
N VAL A 29 -2.46 -1.90 3.91
CA VAL A 29 -1.09 -1.76 3.41
C VAL A 29 -1.10 -1.78 1.89
N VAL A 30 -0.24 -0.99 1.28
CA VAL A 30 -0.04 -1.02 -0.18
C VAL A 30 1.03 -2.06 -0.48
N LEU A 31 0.71 -2.96 -1.40
CA LEU A 31 1.61 -3.97 -1.93
C LEU A 31 2.00 -3.59 -3.36
N LEU A 32 3.30 -3.56 -3.62
CA LEU A 32 3.87 -3.42 -4.95
C LEU A 32 4.45 -4.78 -5.36
N ASN A 33 3.91 -5.40 -6.40
CA ASN A 33 4.34 -6.72 -6.88
C ASN A 33 4.34 -7.81 -5.78
N GLY A 34 3.45 -7.68 -4.79
CA GLY A 34 3.36 -8.60 -3.65
C GLY A 34 4.27 -8.24 -2.47
N GLU A 35 5.14 -7.24 -2.59
CA GLU A 35 5.95 -6.72 -1.48
C GLU A 35 5.27 -5.52 -0.82
N GLN A 36 5.28 -5.47 0.51
CA GLN A 36 4.74 -4.34 1.24
C GLN A 36 5.60 -3.08 0.99
N ARG A 37 4.96 -2.03 0.46
CA ARG A 37 5.58 -0.74 0.23
C ARG A 37 4.89 0.33 1.06
N GLY A 38 5.63 0.88 2.02
CA GLY A 38 5.19 1.98 2.87
C GLY A 38 4.64 1.53 4.22
N THR A 39 3.94 2.46 4.88
CA THR A 39 3.38 2.30 6.22
C THR A 39 2.03 1.61 6.18
N ALA A 40 1.64 1.02 7.32
CA ALA A 40 0.27 0.56 7.51
C ALA A 40 -0.64 1.76 7.78
N PHE A 41 -1.70 1.88 7.00
CA PHE A 41 -2.71 2.92 7.08
C PHE A 41 -3.83 2.50 8.03
N ALA A 42 -4.35 3.49 8.75
CA ALA A 42 -5.46 3.34 9.69
C ALA A 42 -6.80 3.28 8.96
N SER A 43 -6.88 3.81 7.74
CA SER A 43 -8.07 3.81 6.91
C SER A 43 -7.80 3.23 5.52
N ARG A 44 -8.86 2.74 4.89
CA ARG A 44 -8.81 2.26 3.51
C ARG A 44 -8.55 3.41 2.53
N ASP A 45 -9.17 4.56 2.76
CA ASP A 45 -9.09 5.71 1.85
C ASP A 45 -7.65 6.20 1.72
N GLU A 46 -6.92 6.35 2.83
CA GLU A 46 -5.48 6.69 2.82
C GLU A 46 -4.66 5.68 2.00
N ALA A 47 -4.94 4.39 2.15
CA ALA A 47 -4.25 3.35 1.38
C ALA A 47 -4.59 3.39 -0.11
N GLU A 48 -5.83 3.75 -0.48
CA GLU A 48 -6.26 3.90 -1.86
C GLU A 48 -5.64 5.14 -2.52
N GLU A 49 -5.54 6.27 -1.82
CA GLU A 49 -4.82 7.45 -2.27
C GLU A 49 -3.34 7.13 -2.55
N CYS A 50 -2.71 6.42 -1.62
CA CYS A 50 -1.33 5.99 -1.78
C CYS A 50 -1.17 5.02 -2.97
N ARG A 51 -2.12 4.09 -3.15
CA ARG A 51 -2.16 3.22 -4.34
C ARG A 51 -2.26 4.02 -5.64
N ALA A 52 -3.12 5.03 -5.69
CA ALA A 52 -3.27 5.88 -6.87
C ALA A 52 -1.97 6.63 -7.19
N ALA A 53 -1.31 7.19 -6.17
CA ALA A 53 -0.01 7.85 -6.30
C ALA A 53 1.07 6.89 -6.84
N TRP A 54 1.15 5.67 -6.30
CA TRP A 54 2.06 4.64 -6.80
C TRP A 54 1.76 4.25 -8.25
N GLN A 55 0.49 4.09 -8.61
CA GLN A 55 0.12 3.79 -10.00
C GLN A 55 0.52 4.90 -10.97
N ALA A 56 0.40 6.16 -10.56
CA ALA A 56 0.86 7.30 -11.35
C ALA A 56 2.40 7.29 -11.50
N LEU A 57 3.14 7.08 -10.41
CA LEU A 57 4.60 7.00 -10.42
C LEU A 57 5.10 5.87 -11.33
N LEU A 58 4.50 4.67 -11.22
CA LEU A 58 4.88 3.53 -12.05
C LEU A 58 4.59 3.74 -13.53
N ARG A 59 3.52 4.48 -13.86
CA ARG A 59 3.22 4.87 -15.24
C ARG A 59 4.27 5.83 -15.78
N LEU A 60 4.75 6.75 -14.95
CA LEU A 60 5.85 7.66 -15.30
C LEU A 60 7.16 6.89 -15.49
N GLU A 61 7.55 6.00 -14.56
CA GLU A 61 8.78 5.20 -14.67
C GLU A 61 8.78 4.28 -15.90
N GLN A 62 7.63 3.69 -16.26
CA GLN A 62 7.50 2.92 -17.50
C GLN A 62 7.70 3.77 -18.75
N SER A 63 7.30 5.04 -18.69
CA SER A 63 7.45 5.97 -19.81
C SER A 63 8.89 6.47 -19.95
N ASP A 64 9.62 6.61 -18.85
CA ASP A 64 11.04 6.99 -18.82
C ASP A 64 11.96 5.84 -19.31
N SER A 65 11.61 4.59 -18.98
CA SER A 65 12.38 3.40 -19.40
C SER A 65 12.34 3.11 -20.91
N LEU A 66 11.53 3.86 -21.66
CA LEU A 66 11.38 3.75 -23.11
C LEU A 66 12.17 4.82 -23.90
N HIS A 67 12.94 5.68 -23.22
CA HIS A 67 13.79 6.71 -23.85
C HIS A 67 15.26 6.32 -23.93
#